data_AF-A0A353BGG4-F1
#
_entry.id   AF-A0A353BGG4-F1
#
_cell.length_a   1.000
_cell.length_b   1.000
_cell.length_c   1.000
_cell.angle_alpha   90.00
_cell.angle_beta   90.00
_cell.angle_gamma   90.00
#
_symmetry.space_group_name_H-M   'P 1'
#
loop_
_entity.id
_entity.type
_entity.pdbx_description
1 polymer ?
#
loop_
_entity_poly.entity_id
_entity_poly.type
_entity_poly.pdbx_seq_one_letter_code
_entity_poly.pdbx_strand_id
1 'polypeptide(L)'
;MKLKLIPALLAAMVILLASCGKTNPAESPTAGDDAAINNLLQYSGYTDTTSFINDNTSTPYASPGFLDGAKADTFPVHVRWARKINQVSRTVTISYDSSNTVALAQVTIDFYGNIFVDNTDDGLINPNVDTLHDRGRRLVRLRKVNDRWRIWGVTPLEIATVNPPYNVVIDRVVVTGCGNGPIEIVPSEMSSARLRENLPIFNPGDTAVVTVYCRTDGADSAWAFLHRWIYRLPRHHLRWPLYRQSVTVFSRSWTIASDSIPPLMLPAVRHSSVDVLAWNTLFGDSAASYSARIWCLPYVVTRDTLPQ
;
A
#
# COMPACT_ATOMS: atom_id res chain seq x y z
N MET A 1 -37.26 48.71 12.41
CA MET A 1 -35.86 48.23 12.38
C MET A 1 -35.70 47.24 11.25
N LYS A 2 -34.88 47.56 10.24
CA LYS A 2 -34.59 46.67 9.10
C LYS A 2 -33.41 45.76 9.50
N LEU A 3 -33.66 44.46 9.66
CA LEU A 3 -32.58 43.49 9.88
C LEU A 3 -31.86 43.27 8.53
N LYS A 4 -30.61 43.69 8.44
CA LYS A 4 -29.72 43.37 7.32
C LYS A 4 -29.29 41.91 7.46
N LEU A 5 -29.79 41.03 6.58
CA LEU A 5 -29.25 39.68 6.43
C LEU A 5 -27.90 39.76 5.72
N ILE A 6 -26.88 39.24 6.41
CA ILE A 6 -25.46 39.31 6.09
C ILE A 6 -25.14 38.29 4.97
N PRO A 7 -24.38 38.66 3.93
CA PRO A 7 -23.88 37.73 2.93
C PRO A 7 -22.66 36.98 3.48
N ALA A 8 -22.89 36.10 4.46
CA ALA A 8 -21.85 35.21 5.00
C ALA A 8 -22.08 33.74 4.63
N LEU A 9 -23.25 33.41 4.08
CA LEU A 9 -23.61 32.02 3.73
C LEU A 9 -22.97 31.54 2.42
N LEU A 10 -22.55 32.44 1.53
CA LEU A 10 -21.93 32.05 0.24
C LEU A 10 -20.43 31.72 0.36
N ALA A 11 -19.72 32.30 1.36
CA ALA A 11 -18.30 32.04 1.57
C ALA A 11 -18.03 30.70 2.29
N ALA A 12 -19.01 30.18 3.04
CA ALA A 12 -18.90 28.88 3.70
C ALA A 12 -19.14 27.68 2.76
N MET A 13 -19.74 27.91 1.57
CA MET A 13 -20.05 26.83 0.62
C MET A 13 -18.91 26.54 -0.38
N VAL A 14 -17.86 27.37 -0.42
CA VAL A 14 -16.69 27.17 -1.30
C VAL A 14 -15.53 26.46 -0.58
N ILE A 15 -15.55 26.37 0.76
CA ILE A 15 -14.46 25.75 1.55
C ILE A 15 -14.72 24.25 1.83
N LEU A 16 -15.91 23.71 1.52
CA LEU A 16 -16.30 22.33 1.82
C LEU A 16 -15.94 21.27 0.75
N LEU A 17 -15.24 21.63 -0.34
CA LEU A 17 -14.82 20.68 -1.38
C LEU A 17 -13.32 20.30 -1.35
N ALA A 18 -12.54 20.77 -0.37
CA ALA A 18 -11.18 20.31 -0.13
C ALA A 18 -11.10 19.05 0.77
N SER A 19 -12.21 18.32 0.93
CA SER A 19 -12.27 17.09 1.70
C SER A 19 -11.73 15.91 0.89
N CYS A 20 -10.41 15.73 0.93
CA CYS A 20 -9.58 14.50 1.04
C CYS A 20 -10.13 13.09 0.66
N GLY A 21 -11.18 12.96 -0.14
CA GLY A 21 -11.45 11.82 -0.98
C GLY A 21 -11.07 12.22 -2.39
N LYS A 22 -10.12 11.52 -3.01
CA LYS A 22 -9.82 11.76 -4.42
C LYS A 22 -11.04 11.29 -5.23
N THR A 23 -11.98 12.18 -5.47
CA THR A 23 -13.03 11.97 -6.46
C THR A 23 -12.38 12.07 -7.83
N ASN A 24 -12.68 11.14 -8.74
CA ASN A 24 -12.24 11.28 -10.12
C ASN A 24 -12.72 12.66 -10.60
N PRO A 25 -11.83 13.58 -11.02
CA PRO A 25 -12.30 14.84 -11.56
C PRO A 25 -13.23 14.53 -12.73
N ALA A 26 -14.37 15.23 -12.80
CA ALA A 26 -15.22 15.19 -13.97
C ALA A 26 -14.39 15.79 -15.12
N GLU A 27 -13.78 14.94 -15.94
CA GLU A 27 -12.95 15.41 -17.03
C GLU A 27 -13.80 16.13 -18.07
N SER A 28 -13.25 17.23 -18.59
CA SER A 28 -13.74 17.83 -19.81
C SER A 28 -13.63 16.79 -20.93
N PRO A 29 -14.67 16.56 -21.76
CA PRO A 29 -14.67 15.59 -22.86
C PRO A 29 -13.66 15.87 -23.99
N THR A 30 -12.73 16.80 -23.78
CA THR A 30 -11.75 17.28 -24.76
C THR A 30 -10.31 16.80 -24.51
N ALA A 31 -10.04 16.07 -23.42
CA ALA A 31 -8.73 15.48 -23.19
C ALA A 31 -8.54 14.23 -24.06
N GLY A 32 -7.37 14.05 -24.69
CA GLY A 32 -7.03 12.81 -25.38
C GLY A 32 -6.99 11.61 -24.42
N ASP A 33 -7.20 10.39 -24.93
CA ASP A 33 -7.35 9.18 -24.10
C ASP A 33 -6.18 8.96 -23.13
N ASP A 34 -4.94 9.19 -23.55
CA ASP A 34 -3.76 9.10 -22.68
C ASP A 34 -3.81 10.08 -21.51
N ALA A 35 -4.26 11.32 -21.75
CA ALA A 35 -4.38 12.34 -20.71
C ALA A 35 -5.50 11.96 -19.72
N ALA A 36 -6.63 11.47 -20.24
CA ALA A 36 -7.76 11.00 -19.44
C ALA A 36 -7.37 9.81 -18.54
N ILE A 37 -6.68 8.82 -19.10
CA ILE A 37 -6.18 7.67 -18.35
C ILE A 37 -5.13 8.11 -17.32
N ASN A 38 -4.17 8.96 -17.68
CA ASN A 38 -3.14 9.41 -16.73
C ASN A 38 -3.73 10.16 -15.53
N ASN A 39 -4.69 11.05 -15.78
CA ASN A 39 -5.41 11.78 -14.75
C ASN A 39 -6.21 10.80 -13.86
N LEU A 40 -6.97 9.87 -14.46
CA LEU A 40 -7.65 8.82 -13.71
C LEU A 40 -6.69 8.01 -12.81
N LEU A 41 -5.51 7.62 -13.32
CA LEU A 41 -4.50 6.90 -12.54
C LEU A 41 -3.80 7.76 -11.48
N GLN A 42 -3.72 9.08 -11.66
CA GLN A 42 -3.13 9.99 -10.69
C GLN A 42 -4.05 10.19 -9.47
N TYR A 43 -5.35 10.30 -9.73
CA TYR A 43 -6.34 10.59 -8.69
C TYR A 43 -7.06 9.35 -8.16
N SER A 44 -6.91 8.18 -8.77
CA SER A 44 -7.55 6.98 -8.23
C SER A 44 -6.92 6.47 -6.94
N GLY A 45 -7.76 6.05 -6.00
CA GLY A 45 -7.35 5.23 -4.85
C GLY A 45 -6.79 3.87 -5.26
N TYR A 46 -7.00 3.38 -6.48
CA TYR A 46 -6.43 2.11 -6.99
C TYR A 46 -4.97 2.20 -7.40
N THR A 47 -4.40 3.40 -7.48
CA THR A 47 -3.04 3.65 -7.97
C THR A 47 -2.34 4.71 -7.12
N ASP A 48 -2.86 4.97 -5.92
CA ASP A 48 -2.33 5.99 -5.03
C ASP A 48 -0.95 5.61 -4.50
N THR A 49 0.08 6.30 -5.00
CA THR A 49 1.47 6.11 -4.60
C THR A 49 1.91 7.06 -3.50
N THR A 50 1.07 8.04 -3.13
CA THR A 50 1.41 9.02 -2.08
C THR A 50 1.61 8.35 -0.73
N SER A 51 1.01 7.18 -0.57
CA SER A 51 1.19 6.32 0.60
C SER A 51 2.56 5.65 0.70
N PHE A 52 3.43 5.67 -0.30
CA PHE A 52 4.79 5.10 -0.18
C PHE A 52 5.86 6.16 0.16
N ILE A 53 5.52 7.44 0.07
CA ILE A 53 6.48 8.55 0.10
C ILE A 53 6.77 9.01 1.55
N ASN A 54 5.89 8.72 2.51
CA ASN A 54 5.93 9.36 3.82
C ASN A 54 6.61 8.55 4.94
N ASP A 55 7.63 7.76 4.61
CA ASP A 55 8.50 7.14 5.62
C ASP A 55 9.68 8.06 6.00
N ASN A 56 9.57 9.37 5.83
CA ASN A 56 10.62 10.40 5.96
C ASN A 56 11.31 10.48 7.35
N THR A 57 11.95 9.40 7.77
CA THR A 57 12.41 9.15 9.13
C THR A 57 13.79 8.54 9.01
N SER A 58 14.81 9.29 9.43
CA SER A 58 16.19 8.80 9.52
C SER A 58 16.48 8.08 10.84
N THR A 59 15.51 8.08 11.74
CA THR A 59 15.60 7.45 13.05
C THR A 59 14.73 6.20 13.01
N PRO A 60 15.32 4.99 13.11
CA PRO A 60 14.56 3.78 13.37
C PRO A 60 13.65 4.01 14.58
N TYR A 61 12.35 4.08 14.35
CA TYR A 61 11.42 4.30 15.45
C TYR A 61 11.30 3.03 16.29
N ALA A 62 11.53 3.14 17.59
CA ALA A 62 10.68 2.45 18.54
C ALA A 62 9.30 3.14 18.44
N SER A 63 8.43 2.71 17.53
CA SER A 63 7.15 3.39 17.35
C SER A 63 6.40 3.45 18.70
N PRO A 64 5.73 4.56 19.08
CA PRO A 64 4.96 4.63 20.33
C PRO A 64 3.86 3.55 20.45
N GLY A 65 3.49 2.89 19.35
CA GLY A 65 2.58 1.75 19.33
C GLY A 65 3.27 0.37 19.36
N PHE A 66 4.61 0.31 19.45
CA PHE A 66 5.37 -0.93 19.55
C PHE A 66 5.38 -1.47 20.99
N LEU A 67 5.24 -0.59 22.00
CA LEU A 67 5.36 -0.96 23.42
C LEU A 67 4.03 -1.19 24.16
N ASP A 68 2.87 -0.85 23.57
CA ASP A 68 1.58 -0.98 24.27
C ASP A 68 0.71 -2.16 23.79
N GLY A 69 1.29 -3.08 23.01
CA GLY A 69 0.54 -4.27 22.56
C GLY A 69 1.36 -5.40 21.92
N ALA A 70 2.66 -5.23 21.72
CA ALA A 70 3.54 -6.27 21.20
C ALA A 70 4.58 -6.71 22.23
N LYS A 71 4.10 -7.24 23.37
CA LYS A 71 4.74 -8.42 23.98
C LYS A 71 4.47 -9.65 23.10
N ALA A 72 4.76 -9.55 21.81
CA ALA A 72 4.46 -10.58 20.82
C ALA A 72 5.71 -11.44 20.64
N ASP A 73 5.66 -12.64 21.21
CA ASP A 73 6.68 -13.71 21.33
C ASP A 73 7.49 -14.12 20.08
N THR A 74 7.53 -13.37 18.97
CA THR A 74 8.26 -13.81 17.76
C THR A 74 9.31 -12.85 17.20
N PHE A 75 9.06 -11.53 17.10
CA PHE A 75 10.07 -10.61 16.54
C PHE A 75 10.95 -10.00 17.64
N PRO A 76 12.29 -10.05 17.54
CA PRO A 76 13.17 -9.55 18.60
C PRO A 76 12.99 -8.05 18.84
N VAL A 77 12.67 -7.68 20.08
CA VAL A 77 12.34 -6.29 20.47
C VAL A 77 13.50 -5.31 20.35
N HIS A 78 14.75 -5.79 20.35
CA HIS A 78 15.94 -4.97 20.15
C HIS A 78 16.14 -4.58 18.68
N VAL A 79 15.64 -5.37 17.72
CA VAL A 79 15.80 -5.05 16.30
C VAL A 79 14.83 -3.95 15.89
N ARG A 80 15.38 -2.86 15.37
CA ARG A 80 14.66 -1.67 14.90
C ARG A 80 15.07 -1.37 13.48
N TRP A 81 14.12 -0.99 12.65
CA TRP A 81 14.44 -0.57 11.30
C TRP A 81 13.50 0.51 10.77
N ALA A 82 14.00 1.28 9.81
CA ALA A 82 13.23 2.28 9.07
C ALA A 82 13.73 2.38 7.63
N ARG A 83 12.82 2.73 6.71
CA ARG A 83 13.20 3.17 5.36
C ARG A 83 13.04 4.67 5.30
N LYS A 84 13.95 5.37 4.64
CA LYS A 84 13.77 6.76 4.25
C LYS A 84 13.80 6.85 2.74
N ILE A 85 12.67 7.16 2.13
CA ILE A 85 12.58 7.38 0.69
C ILE A 85 12.90 8.84 0.40
N ASN A 86 13.98 9.08 -0.34
CA ASN A 86 14.47 10.42 -0.67
C ASN A 86 13.99 10.87 -2.06
N GLN A 87 13.75 9.92 -2.97
CA GLN A 87 13.35 10.20 -4.34
C GLN A 87 12.39 9.13 -4.84
N VAL A 88 11.38 9.57 -5.60
CA VAL A 88 10.42 8.69 -6.28
C VAL A 88 10.27 9.15 -7.72
N SER A 89 10.38 8.22 -8.67
CA SER A 89 9.99 8.45 -10.07
C SER A 89 8.87 7.51 -10.46
N ARG A 90 7.90 8.01 -11.22
CA ARG A 90 6.74 7.25 -11.66
C ARG A 90 6.58 7.36 -13.17
N THR A 91 6.45 6.22 -13.84
CA THR A 91 6.22 6.12 -15.28
C THR A 91 4.96 5.33 -15.55
N VAL A 92 4.16 5.77 -16.52
CA VAL A 92 2.96 5.07 -16.99
C VAL A 92 3.16 4.77 -18.47
N THR A 93 2.92 3.52 -18.85
CA THR A 93 2.81 3.11 -20.26
C THR A 93 1.40 2.59 -20.48
N ILE A 94 0.77 2.98 -21.59
CA ILE A 94 -0.62 2.63 -21.91
C ILE A 94 -0.62 1.89 -23.24
N SER A 95 -1.38 0.80 -23.29
CA SER A 95 -1.64 0.04 -24.51
C SER A 95 -3.14 -0.14 -24.67
N TYR A 96 -3.62 -0.12 -25.91
CA TYR A 96 -5.04 -0.15 -26.25
C TYR A 96 -5.39 -1.43 -27.02
N ASP A 97 -6.64 -1.86 -26.90
CA ASP A 97 -7.22 -2.80 -27.86
C ASP A 97 -7.47 -2.13 -29.22
N SER A 98 -7.77 -2.94 -30.24
CA SER A 98 -8.01 -2.45 -31.60
C SER A 98 -9.22 -1.52 -31.72
N SER A 99 -10.19 -1.61 -30.79
CA SER A 99 -11.39 -0.78 -30.76
C SER A 99 -11.24 0.48 -29.90
N ASN A 100 -10.10 0.67 -29.23
CA ASN A 100 -9.86 1.78 -28.31
C ASN A 100 -10.94 1.92 -27.20
N THR A 101 -11.40 0.78 -26.72
CA THR A 101 -12.44 0.62 -25.68
C THR A 101 -11.90 -0.04 -24.41
N VAL A 102 -10.77 -0.73 -24.52
CA VAL A 102 -10.05 -1.34 -23.41
C VAL A 102 -8.61 -0.86 -23.47
N ALA A 103 -8.06 -0.54 -22.31
CA ALA A 103 -6.65 -0.22 -22.18
C ALA A 103 -6.01 -1.02 -21.04
N LEU A 104 -4.73 -1.32 -21.18
CA LEU A 104 -3.87 -1.82 -20.13
C LEU A 104 -2.79 -0.78 -19.85
N ALA A 105 -2.82 -0.21 -18.65
CA ALA A 105 -1.78 0.69 -18.19
C ALA A 105 -0.83 -0.06 -17.25
N GLN A 106 0.47 0.03 -17.51
CA GLN A 106 1.51 -0.40 -16.58
C GLN A 106 2.08 0.81 -15.86
N VAL A 107 1.92 0.83 -14.53
CA VAL A 107 2.51 1.83 -13.64
C VAL A 107 3.81 1.24 -13.09
N THR A 108 4.94 1.91 -13.38
CA THR A 108 6.25 1.58 -12.83
C THR A 108 6.69 2.72 -11.90
N ILE A 109 7.24 2.37 -10.75
CA ILE A 109 7.68 3.34 -9.74
C ILE A 109 9.07 2.94 -9.29
N ASP A 110 10.04 3.85 -9.29
CA ASP A 110 11.32 3.63 -8.63
C ASP A 110 11.36 4.45 -7.34
N PHE A 111 11.82 3.80 -6.28
CA PHE A 111 12.03 4.38 -4.96
C PHE A 111 13.53 4.35 -4.66
N TYR A 112 14.10 5.50 -4.36
CA TYR A 112 15.50 5.63 -3.96
C TYR A 112 15.57 6.21 -2.56
N GLY A 113 16.47 5.68 -1.75
CA GLY A 113 16.55 6.07 -0.36
C GLY A 113 17.59 5.31 0.42
N ASN A 114 17.31 5.15 1.71
CA ASN A 114 18.14 4.39 2.64
C ASN A 114 17.28 3.48 3.50
N ILE A 115 17.85 2.34 3.89
CA ILE A 115 17.36 1.51 5.00
C ILE A 115 18.28 1.75 6.20
N PHE A 116 17.68 1.90 7.37
CA PHE A 116 18.35 2.02 8.66
C PHE A 116 17.99 0.79 9.46
N VAL A 117 18.98 0.03 9.93
CA VAL A 117 18.77 -1.17 10.74
C VAL A 117 19.68 -1.11 11.95
N ASP A 118 19.07 -1.14 13.12
CA ASP A 118 19.76 -1.30 14.39
C ASP A 118 19.35 -2.65 14.98
N ASN A 119 20.29 -3.56 15.06
CA ASN A 119 20.10 -4.90 15.61
C ASN A 119 21.03 -5.15 16.81
N THR A 120 21.60 -4.09 17.36
CA THR A 120 22.40 -4.17 18.58
C THR A 120 21.49 -4.20 19.82
N ASP A 121 21.95 -4.87 20.87
CA ASP A 121 21.28 -4.90 22.17
C ASP A 121 22.15 -4.18 23.21
N ASP A 122 22.60 -2.97 22.87
CA ASP A 122 23.49 -2.14 23.69
C ASP A 122 22.77 -0.94 24.34
N GLY A 123 21.48 -0.78 24.07
CA GLY A 123 20.65 0.32 24.57
C GLY A 123 20.84 1.66 23.85
N LEU A 124 21.71 1.74 22.84
CA LEU A 124 21.90 2.89 21.98
C LEU A 124 21.02 2.78 20.73
N ILE A 125 20.93 3.88 19.95
CA ILE A 125 20.33 3.86 18.62
C ILE A 125 21.44 4.21 17.63
N ASN A 126 22.07 3.19 17.05
CA ASN A 126 23.25 3.30 16.19
C ASN A 126 23.08 2.49 14.90
N PRO A 127 22.05 2.77 14.09
CA PRO A 127 21.71 1.92 12.95
C PRO A 127 22.82 1.86 11.91
N ASN A 128 23.05 0.66 11.39
CA ASN A 128 23.68 0.48 10.09
C ASN A 128 22.78 1.09 9.01
N VAL A 129 23.41 1.72 8.02
CA VAL A 129 22.71 2.38 6.92
C VAL A 129 23.14 1.76 5.62
N ASP A 130 22.17 1.29 4.84
CA ASP A 130 22.40 0.80 3.48
C ASP A 130 21.56 1.59 2.47
N THR A 131 21.97 1.54 1.21
CA THR A 131 21.23 2.14 0.09
C THR A 131 19.99 1.32 -0.21
N LEU A 132 18.87 2.01 -0.41
CA LEU A 132 17.63 1.42 -0.88
C LEU A 132 17.37 1.84 -2.32
N HIS A 133 17.24 0.85 -3.21
CA HIS A 133 16.66 1.02 -4.54
C HIS A 133 15.62 -0.07 -4.76
N ASP A 134 14.35 0.33 -4.70
CA ASP A 134 13.21 -0.55 -4.93
C ASP A 134 12.47 -0.15 -6.21
N ARG A 135 11.93 -1.12 -6.94
CA ARG A 135 11.09 -0.91 -8.12
C ARG A 135 9.72 -1.55 -7.95
N GLY A 136 8.69 -0.71 -8.01
CA GLY A 136 7.29 -1.06 -8.03
C GLY A 136 6.75 -1.27 -9.45
N ARG A 137 5.89 -2.26 -9.64
CA ARG A 137 5.13 -2.50 -10.87
C ARG A 137 3.67 -2.89 -10.55
N ARG A 138 2.72 -2.24 -11.24
CA ARG A 138 1.28 -2.56 -11.18
C ARG A 138 0.69 -2.49 -12.58
N LEU A 139 -0.21 -3.42 -12.89
CA LEU A 139 -1.05 -3.36 -14.08
C LEU A 139 -2.45 -2.88 -13.71
N VAL A 140 -3.02 -2.03 -14.56
CA VAL A 140 -4.36 -1.47 -14.41
C VAL A 140 -5.11 -1.70 -15.70
N ARG A 141 -6.20 -2.47 -15.62
CA ARG A 141 -7.11 -2.69 -16.74
C ARG A 141 -8.18 -1.60 -16.72
N LEU A 142 -8.36 -0.93 -17.84
CA LEU A 142 -9.32 0.15 -18.01
C LEU A 142 -10.34 -0.20 -19.09
N ARG A 143 -11.55 0.33 -18.95
CA ARG A 143 -12.63 0.21 -19.93
C ARG A 143 -13.27 1.57 -20.16
N LYS A 144 -13.54 1.89 -21.42
CA LYS A 144 -14.32 3.06 -21.82
C LYS A 144 -15.81 2.72 -21.73
N VAL A 145 -16.56 3.50 -20.95
CA VAL A 145 -18.02 3.36 -20.76
C VAL A 145 -18.65 4.73 -20.92
N ASN A 146 -19.57 4.89 -21.87
CA ASN A 146 -20.18 6.18 -22.23
C ASN A 146 -19.11 7.26 -22.46
N ASP A 147 -18.12 6.93 -23.30
CA ASP A 147 -16.96 7.78 -23.64
C ASP A 147 -16.09 8.23 -22.47
N ARG A 148 -16.13 7.50 -21.35
CA ARG A 148 -15.31 7.79 -20.17
C ARG A 148 -14.51 6.57 -19.74
N TRP A 149 -13.22 6.76 -19.51
CA TRP A 149 -12.38 5.71 -18.95
C TRP A 149 -12.75 5.42 -17.49
N ARG A 150 -12.69 4.14 -17.15
CA ARG A 150 -12.94 3.59 -15.81
C ARG A 150 -11.90 2.53 -15.51
N ILE A 151 -11.42 2.49 -14.27
CA ILE A 151 -10.60 1.38 -13.80
C ILE A 151 -11.50 0.18 -13.60
N TRP A 152 -11.23 -0.89 -14.33
CA TRP A 152 -11.98 -2.13 -14.34
C TRP A 152 -11.30 -3.22 -13.50
N GLY A 153 -9.97 -3.17 -13.40
CA GLY A 153 -9.21 -4.09 -12.58
C GLY A 153 -7.80 -3.61 -12.30
N VAL A 154 -7.18 -4.16 -11.25
CA VAL A 154 -5.80 -3.86 -10.84
C VAL A 154 -5.10 -5.09 -10.33
N THR A 155 -3.79 -5.16 -10.55
CA THR A 155 -2.92 -6.08 -9.80
C THR A 155 -2.54 -5.45 -8.45
N PRO A 156 -2.05 -6.24 -7.49
CA PRO A 156 -1.19 -5.70 -6.46
C PRO A 156 -0.07 -4.83 -7.06
N LEU A 157 0.41 -3.87 -6.28
CA LEU A 157 1.68 -3.22 -6.60
C LEU A 157 2.76 -4.10 -6.01
N GLU A 158 3.52 -4.73 -6.89
CA GLU A 158 4.67 -5.51 -6.51
C GLU A 158 5.90 -4.63 -6.50
N ILE A 159 6.55 -4.50 -5.35
CA ILE A 159 7.79 -3.76 -5.17
C ILE A 159 8.89 -4.76 -4.84
N ALA A 160 10.02 -4.65 -5.53
CA ALA A 160 11.17 -5.50 -5.30
C ALA A 160 12.44 -4.65 -5.27
N THR A 161 13.38 -5.04 -4.42
CA THR A 161 14.73 -4.47 -4.45
C THR A 161 15.38 -4.76 -5.80
N VAL A 162 16.00 -3.75 -6.38
CA VAL A 162 16.70 -3.84 -7.66
C VAL A 162 18.06 -4.50 -7.42
N ASN A 163 18.35 -5.58 -8.16
CA ASN A 163 19.59 -6.36 -8.04
C ASN A 163 19.90 -6.80 -6.59
N PRO A 164 18.96 -7.49 -5.91
CA PRO A 164 19.19 -7.86 -4.52
C PRO A 164 20.26 -8.96 -4.43
N PRO A 165 21.15 -8.92 -3.43
CA PRO A 165 22.08 -10.02 -3.18
C PRO A 165 21.36 -11.31 -2.75
N TYR A 166 20.15 -11.19 -2.19
CA TYR A 166 19.30 -12.32 -1.85
C TYR A 166 17.91 -12.12 -2.44
N ASN A 167 17.46 -13.06 -3.27
CA ASN A 167 16.14 -12.96 -3.88
C ASN A 167 15.05 -13.29 -2.85
N VAL A 168 14.27 -12.28 -2.46
CA VAL A 168 13.10 -12.46 -1.59
C VAL A 168 11.88 -12.75 -2.46
N VAL A 169 11.20 -13.85 -2.18
CA VAL A 169 10.02 -14.31 -2.92
C VAL A 169 8.82 -14.37 -1.99
N ILE A 170 7.69 -13.80 -2.44
CA ILE A 170 6.38 -14.03 -1.86
C ILE A 170 5.68 -15.05 -2.75
N ASP A 171 5.51 -16.27 -2.26
CA ASP A 171 4.88 -17.36 -3.01
C ASP A 171 3.36 -17.18 -3.08
N ARG A 172 2.75 -16.65 -2.00
CA ARG A 172 1.33 -16.23 -1.99
C ARG A 172 0.97 -15.42 -0.75
N VAL A 173 -0.14 -14.69 -0.83
CA VAL A 173 -0.79 -14.02 0.31
C VAL A 173 -2.25 -14.47 0.38
N VAL A 174 -2.68 -14.95 1.53
CA VAL A 174 -4.06 -15.33 1.81
C VAL A 174 -4.67 -14.32 2.78
N VAL A 175 -5.82 -13.75 2.41
CA VAL A 175 -6.58 -12.81 3.22
C VAL A 175 -7.94 -13.44 3.55
N THR A 176 -8.26 -13.56 4.83
CA THR A 176 -9.58 -13.99 5.31
C THR A 176 -10.27 -12.88 6.10
N GLY A 177 -11.57 -13.05 6.36
CA GLY A 177 -12.41 -12.04 6.99
C GLY A 177 -13.00 -11.01 6.03
N CYS A 178 -12.84 -11.20 4.72
CA CYS A 178 -13.47 -10.38 3.69
C CYS A 178 -14.95 -10.75 3.53
N GLY A 179 -15.80 -9.77 3.24
CA GLY A 179 -17.23 -9.96 2.97
C GLY A 179 -17.52 -10.78 1.69
N ASN A 180 -16.55 -10.86 0.77
CA ASN A 180 -16.62 -11.70 -0.43
C ASN A 180 -15.87 -13.04 -0.31
N GLY A 181 -15.53 -13.46 0.90
CA GLY A 181 -14.85 -14.73 1.17
C GLY A 181 -13.31 -14.66 1.17
N PRO A 182 -12.62 -15.78 1.46
CA PRO A 182 -11.16 -15.83 1.43
C PRO A 182 -10.60 -15.48 0.05
N ILE A 183 -9.53 -14.68 0.03
CA ILE A 183 -8.83 -14.31 -1.19
C ILE A 183 -7.39 -14.77 -1.09
N GLU A 184 -6.97 -15.57 -2.06
CA GLU A 184 -5.58 -15.98 -2.25
C GLU A 184 -5.00 -15.22 -3.43
N ILE A 185 -3.84 -14.61 -3.24
CA ILE A 185 -3.10 -13.85 -4.24
C ILE A 185 -1.79 -14.59 -4.52
N VAL A 186 -1.50 -14.84 -5.79
CA VAL A 186 -0.33 -15.60 -6.25
C VAL A 186 0.47 -14.84 -7.31
N PRO A 187 1.75 -15.18 -7.58
CA PRO A 187 2.61 -14.43 -8.50
C PRO A 187 2.06 -14.29 -9.93
N SER A 188 1.34 -15.29 -10.44
CA SER A 188 0.72 -15.22 -11.78
C SER A 188 -0.33 -14.11 -11.91
N GLU A 189 -0.84 -13.59 -10.79
CA GLU A 189 -1.78 -12.48 -10.76
C GLU A 189 -1.10 -11.11 -10.76
N MET A 190 0.23 -11.06 -10.65
CA MET A 190 0.99 -9.82 -10.91
C MET A 190 1.02 -9.48 -12.40
N SER A 191 0.75 -10.46 -13.26
CA SER A 191 0.61 -10.30 -14.71
C SER A 191 -0.84 -10.20 -15.19
N SER A 192 -1.83 -10.44 -14.33
CA SER A 192 -3.25 -10.43 -14.70
C SER A 192 -4.05 -9.58 -13.71
N ALA A 193 -4.48 -8.40 -14.15
CA ALA A 193 -5.25 -7.48 -13.31
C ALA A 193 -6.54 -8.14 -12.81
N ARG A 194 -6.68 -8.22 -11.48
CA ARG A 194 -7.92 -8.68 -10.84
C ARG A 194 -9.03 -7.67 -11.11
N LEU A 195 -10.20 -8.17 -11.44
CA LEU A 195 -11.39 -7.32 -11.53
C LEU A 195 -11.71 -6.72 -10.16
N ARG A 196 -12.31 -5.53 -10.16
CA ARG A 196 -12.62 -4.78 -8.95
C ARG A 196 -13.41 -5.60 -7.92
N GLU A 197 -14.36 -6.39 -8.39
CA GLU A 197 -15.22 -7.29 -7.60
C GLU A 197 -14.45 -8.43 -6.93
N ASN A 198 -13.25 -8.75 -7.42
CA ASN A 198 -12.38 -9.80 -6.91
C ASN A 198 -11.29 -9.26 -5.97
N LEU A 199 -11.36 -7.98 -5.60
CA LEU A 199 -10.53 -7.39 -4.55
C LEU A 199 -11.10 -7.76 -3.17
N PRO A 200 -10.29 -7.77 -2.11
CA PRO A 200 -10.81 -7.88 -0.74
C PRO A 200 -11.81 -6.78 -0.44
N ILE A 201 -13.01 -7.16 -0.02
CA ILE A 201 -14.08 -6.24 0.38
C ILE A 201 -14.30 -6.38 1.89
N PHE A 202 -14.32 -5.27 2.61
CA PHE A 202 -14.55 -5.24 4.04
C PHE A 202 -15.60 -4.19 4.41
N ASN A 203 -16.29 -4.43 5.51
CA ASN A 203 -17.00 -3.41 6.25
C ASN A 203 -16.06 -2.72 7.26
N PRO A 204 -16.32 -1.44 7.58
CA PRO A 204 -15.68 -0.80 8.73
C PRO A 204 -15.84 -1.63 10.01
N GLY A 205 -14.74 -1.97 10.68
CA GLY A 205 -14.74 -2.79 11.89
C GLY A 205 -14.51 -4.29 11.68
N ASP A 206 -14.52 -4.77 10.43
CA ASP A 206 -14.19 -6.17 10.14
C ASP A 206 -12.76 -6.51 10.59
N THR A 207 -12.55 -7.76 10.98
CA THR A 207 -11.21 -8.26 11.30
C THR A 207 -10.68 -9.09 10.13
N ALA A 208 -9.63 -8.60 9.49
CA ALA A 208 -8.93 -9.33 8.44
C ALA A 208 -7.80 -10.15 9.06
N VAL A 209 -7.57 -11.36 8.55
CA VAL A 209 -6.34 -12.12 8.83
C VAL A 209 -5.53 -12.21 7.56
N VAL A 210 -4.28 -11.75 7.60
CA VAL A 210 -3.35 -11.82 6.48
C VAL A 210 -2.32 -12.90 6.80
N THR A 211 -2.19 -13.86 5.91
CA THR A 211 -1.17 -14.92 5.96
C THR A 211 -0.29 -14.82 4.73
N VAL A 212 1.02 -14.78 4.91
CA VAL A 212 2.01 -14.74 3.81
C VAL A 212 2.85 -16.00 3.83
N TYR A 213 3.10 -16.51 2.63
CA TYR A 213 4.02 -17.58 2.34
C TYR A 213 5.17 -16.97 1.56
N CYS A 214 6.38 -17.03 2.12
CA CYS A 214 7.54 -16.39 1.54
C CYS A 214 8.82 -17.19 1.83
N ARG A 215 9.85 -16.90 1.04
CA ARG A 215 11.16 -17.53 1.14
C ARG A 215 12.25 -16.56 0.65
N THR A 216 13.49 -16.89 0.97
CA THR A 216 14.66 -16.18 0.46
C THR A 216 15.59 -17.20 -0.19
N ASP A 217 15.97 -16.98 -1.44
CA ASP A 217 16.90 -17.87 -2.12
C ASP A 217 18.28 -17.75 -1.46
N GLY A 218 18.87 -18.88 -1.07
CA GLY A 218 20.24 -18.93 -0.52
C GLY A 218 20.41 -18.39 0.91
N ALA A 219 19.32 -18.19 1.69
CA ALA A 219 19.40 -17.77 3.09
C ALA A 219 18.39 -18.54 3.97
N ASP A 220 18.67 -18.59 5.28
CA ASP A 220 17.93 -19.46 6.22
C ASP A 220 16.51 -18.97 6.55
N SER A 221 16.16 -17.69 6.31
CA SER A 221 14.84 -17.16 6.68
C SER A 221 14.54 -15.78 6.08
N ALA A 222 13.27 -15.37 6.17
CA ALA A 222 12.82 -13.99 6.03
C ALA A 222 12.07 -13.51 7.29
N TRP A 223 11.69 -12.23 7.30
CA TRP A 223 10.66 -11.69 8.18
C TRP A 223 9.63 -10.92 7.38
N ALA A 224 8.37 -11.08 7.76
CA ALA A 224 7.26 -10.40 7.12
C ALA A 224 6.60 -9.40 8.05
N PHE A 225 6.27 -8.24 7.50
CA PHE A 225 5.64 -7.13 8.19
C PHE A 225 4.36 -6.74 7.47
N LEU A 226 3.37 -6.36 8.27
CA LEU A 226 2.11 -5.83 7.83
C LEU A 226 2.19 -4.31 7.85
N HIS A 227 2.22 -3.72 6.68
CA HIS A 227 2.33 -2.28 6.49
C HIS A 227 0.96 -1.69 6.20
N ARG A 228 0.48 -0.83 7.10
CA ARG A 228 -0.82 -0.19 6.95
C ARG A 228 -0.77 1.26 7.38
N TRP A 229 -1.75 2.02 6.91
CA TRP A 229 -1.90 3.42 7.25
C TRP A 229 -2.80 3.58 8.48
N ILE A 230 -2.36 4.36 9.49
CA ILE A 230 -3.27 4.93 10.48
C ILE A 230 -3.76 6.27 9.94
N TYR A 231 -5.06 6.37 9.66
CA TYR A 231 -5.65 7.59 9.13
C TYR A 231 -6.14 8.55 10.23
N ARG A 232 -5.87 8.26 11.52
CA ARG A 232 -5.93 9.26 12.60
C ARG A 232 -4.75 10.22 12.48
N LEU A 233 -4.94 11.47 12.93
CA LEU A 233 -3.85 12.45 13.01
C LEU A 233 -3.05 12.25 14.31
N PRO A 234 -1.72 12.36 14.27
CA PRO A 234 -0.86 12.43 13.08
C PRO A 234 -0.91 11.14 12.25
N ARG A 235 -0.95 11.29 10.91
CA ARG A 235 -0.99 10.15 10.00
C ARG A 235 0.36 9.44 10.03
N HIS A 236 0.34 8.14 10.32
CA HIS A 236 1.56 7.34 10.38
C HIS A 236 1.41 5.99 9.68
N HIS A 237 2.53 5.52 9.15
CA HIS A 237 2.69 4.13 8.75
C HIS A 237 2.95 3.25 9.95
N LEU A 238 2.16 2.20 10.10
CA LEU A 238 2.50 1.10 11.00
C LEU A 238 3.13 -0.02 10.22
N ARG A 239 4.23 -0.56 10.76
CA ARG A 239 4.84 -1.82 10.34
C ARG A 239 4.71 -2.77 11.50
N TRP A 240 3.81 -3.73 11.37
CA TRP A 240 3.58 -4.72 12.41
C TRP A 240 4.22 -6.04 12.01
N PRO A 241 5.16 -6.58 12.80
CA PRO A 241 5.70 -7.90 12.49
C PRO A 241 4.55 -8.91 12.47
N LEU A 242 4.50 -9.75 11.43
CA LEU A 242 3.58 -10.87 11.40
C LEU A 242 4.08 -11.95 12.38
N TYR A 243 3.16 -12.69 13.01
CA TYR A 243 3.51 -13.83 13.84
C TYR A 243 4.09 -14.93 12.97
N ARG A 244 5.30 -15.38 13.31
CA ARG A 244 5.98 -16.48 12.62
C ARG A 244 5.29 -17.80 12.97
N GLN A 245 4.66 -18.45 12.00
CA GLN A 245 4.09 -19.80 12.14
C GLN A 245 5.09 -20.89 11.76
N SER A 246 5.97 -20.59 10.80
CA SER A 246 7.13 -21.40 10.42
C SER A 246 8.18 -20.50 9.77
N VAL A 247 9.29 -21.05 9.29
CA VAL A 247 10.35 -20.29 8.59
C VAL A 247 9.82 -19.55 7.35
N THR A 248 8.79 -20.09 6.69
CA THR A 248 8.26 -19.56 5.43
C THR A 248 6.83 -19.06 5.54
N VAL A 249 6.20 -19.11 6.72
CA VAL A 249 4.78 -18.75 6.90
C VAL A 249 4.62 -17.79 8.07
N PHE A 250 3.96 -16.67 7.80
CA PHE A 250 3.67 -15.63 8.81
C PHE A 250 2.22 -15.18 8.73
N SER A 251 1.62 -14.83 9.86
CA SER A 251 0.23 -14.36 9.88
C SER A 251 -0.02 -13.29 10.93
N ARG A 252 -1.02 -12.43 10.72
CA ARG A 252 -1.52 -11.50 11.73
C ARG A 252 -2.93 -11.05 11.41
N SER A 253 -3.71 -10.80 12.45
CA SER A 253 -5.00 -10.14 12.32
C SER A 253 -4.87 -8.62 12.45
N TRP A 254 -5.72 -7.88 11.75
CA TRP A 254 -5.96 -6.47 12.03
C TRP A 254 -7.46 -6.18 11.98
N THR A 255 -7.86 -5.09 12.63
CA THR A 255 -9.19 -4.50 12.44
C THR A 255 -9.15 -3.43 11.36
N ILE A 256 -10.10 -3.50 10.42
CA ILE A 256 -10.33 -2.51 9.37
C ILE A 256 -10.86 -1.25 10.04
N ALA A 257 -10.11 -0.16 9.91
CA ALA A 257 -10.38 1.09 10.63
C ALA A 257 -11.81 1.60 10.35
N SER A 258 -12.59 1.81 11.41
CA SER A 258 -13.97 2.30 11.35
C SER A 258 -14.10 3.81 11.49
N ASP A 259 -13.12 4.40 12.16
CA ASP A 259 -13.02 5.78 12.62
C ASP A 259 -12.42 6.73 11.58
N SER A 260 -11.80 6.18 10.54
CA SER A 260 -10.89 6.93 9.69
C SER A 260 -11.34 7.00 8.23
N ILE A 261 -12.57 6.59 7.96
CA ILE A 261 -13.26 6.76 6.68
C ILE A 261 -14.58 7.47 6.97
N PRO A 262 -14.66 8.79 6.68
CA PRO A 262 -15.93 9.51 6.76
C PRO A 262 -17.00 8.75 5.98
N PRO A 263 -18.27 8.67 6.46
CA PRO A 263 -19.33 7.94 5.75
C PRO A 263 -19.50 8.39 4.29
N LEU A 264 -19.27 9.69 4.01
CA LEU A 264 -19.33 10.28 2.67
C LEU A 264 -18.21 9.82 1.72
N MET A 265 -17.19 9.14 2.24
CA MET A 265 -16.07 8.62 1.45
C MET A 265 -16.20 7.13 1.14
N LEU A 266 -17.28 6.47 1.58
CA LEU A 266 -17.56 5.07 1.26
C LEU A 266 -18.40 4.97 -0.02
N PRO A 267 -18.14 3.99 -0.91
CA PRO A 267 -17.07 3.01 -0.85
C PRO A 267 -15.68 3.64 -1.10
N ALA A 268 -14.67 3.22 -0.34
CA ALA A 268 -13.30 3.72 -0.43
C ALA A 268 -12.34 2.59 -0.84
N VAL A 269 -11.39 2.90 -1.72
CA VAL A 269 -10.23 2.04 -1.96
C VAL A 269 -9.14 2.40 -0.96
N ARG A 270 -8.61 1.38 -0.29
CA ARG A 270 -7.52 1.48 0.67
C ARG A 270 -6.41 0.53 0.27
N HIS A 271 -5.26 0.69 0.90
CA HIS A 271 -4.08 -0.12 0.63
C HIS A 271 -3.48 -0.65 1.93
N SER A 272 -2.93 -1.84 1.83
CA SER A 272 -1.99 -2.35 2.79
C SER A 272 -0.98 -3.24 2.11
N SER A 273 0.23 -3.27 2.64
CA SER A 273 1.34 -4.05 2.12
C SER A 273 1.69 -5.20 3.05
N VAL A 274 2.04 -6.33 2.44
CA VAL A 274 2.92 -7.31 3.07
C VAL A 274 4.33 -7.01 2.61
N ASP A 275 5.23 -6.81 3.56
CA ASP A 275 6.60 -6.38 3.37
C ASP A 275 7.54 -7.45 3.92
N VAL A 276 8.21 -8.18 3.03
CA VAL A 276 9.10 -9.28 3.38
C VAL A 276 10.53 -8.82 3.20
N LEU A 277 11.31 -8.87 4.28
CA LEU A 277 12.75 -8.56 4.27
C LEU A 277 13.53 -9.85 4.47
N ALA A 278 14.65 -9.98 3.76
CA ALA A 278 15.60 -11.06 3.99
C ALA A 278 16.12 -11.02 5.43
N TRP A 279 16.41 -12.19 6.02
CA TRP A 279 17.02 -12.26 7.35
C TRP A 279 18.30 -11.42 7.45
N ASN A 280 19.18 -11.53 6.46
CA ASN A 280 20.47 -10.84 6.47
C ASN A 280 20.30 -9.32 6.51
N THR A 281 19.27 -8.75 5.87
CA THR A 281 18.99 -7.32 5.97
C THR A 281 18.71 -6.86 7.40
N LEU A 282 18.08 -7.69 8.23
CA LEU A 282 17.66 -7.32 9.60
C LEU A 282 18.65 -7.77 10.68
N PHE A 283 19.32 -8.90 10.46
CA PHE A 283 20.13 -9.60 11.47
C PHE A 283 21.59 -9.78 11.05
N GLY A 284 21.97 -9.28 9.88
CA GLY A 284 23.36 -9.31 9.44
C GLY A 284 24.22 -8.23 10.14
N ASP A 285 25.51 -8.23 9.80
CA ASP A 285 26.47 -7.25 10.29
C ASP A 285 26.39 -5.94 9.50
N SER A 286 27.36 -5.05 9.70
CA SER A 286 27.44 -3.76 9.00
C SER A 286 27.71 -3.89 7.49
N ALA A 287 28.05 -5.08 6.98
CA ALA A 287 28.18 -5.35 5.55
C ALA A 287 26.90 -5.95 4.94
N ALA A 288 25.87 -6.19 5.75
CA ALA A 288 24.62 -6.74 5.28
C ALA A 288 23.89 -5.78 4.34
N SER A 289 23.45 -6.33 3.21
CA SER A 289 22.75 -5.56 2.19
C SER A 289 21.23 -5.70 2.28
N TYR A 290 20.55 -4.65 1.82
CA TYR A 290 19.11 -4.60 1.70
C TYR A 290 18.58 -5.58 0.65
N SER A 291 17.55 -6.35 1.01
CA SER A 291 16.81 -7.23 0.10
C SER A 291 15.39 -7.40 0.61
N ALA A 292 14.42 -6.98 -0.21
CA ALA A 292 13.00 -7.07 0.14
C ALA A 292 12.10 -7.37 -1.06
N ARG A 293 10.91 -7.88 -0.75
CA ARG A 293 9.76 -8.01 -1.66
C ARG A 293 8.52 -7.53 -0.93
N ILE A 294 7.75 -6.66 -1.56
CA ILE A 294 6.56 -6.05 -0.98
C ILE A 294 5.41 -6.23 -1.95
N TRP A 295 4.28 -6.72 -1.46
CA TRP A 295 3.03 -6.71 -2.19
C TRP A 295 2.06 -5.74 -1.54
N CYS A 296 1.79 -4.63 -2.20
CA CYS A 296 0.77 -3.66 -1.77
C CYS A 296 -0.57 -3.99 -2.44
N LEU A 297 -1.50 -4.44 -1.60
CA LEU A 297 -2.80 -4.95 -1.96
C LEU A 297 -3.85 -3.83 -1.83
N PRO A 298 -4.56 -3.47 -2.93
CA PRO A 298 -5.74 -2.66 -2.82
C PRO A 298 -6.90 -3.49 -2.24
N TYR A 299 -7.69 -2.88 -1.36
CA TYR A 299 -8.93 -3.44 -0.84
C TYR A 299 -10.02 -2.38 -0.80
N VAL A 300 -11.28 -2.80 -0.85
CA VAL A 300 -12.44 -1.92 -0.82
C VAL A 300 -13.06 -1.95 0.56
N VAL A 301 -13.34 -0.77 1.11
CA VAL A 301 -14.15 -0.61 2.32
C VAL A 301 -15.49 -0.02 1.92
N THR A 302 -16.58 -0.66 2.33
CA THR A 302 -17.96 -0.27 1.98
C THR A 302 -18.90 -0.58 3.13
N ARG A 303 -20.11 0.00 3.16
CA ARG A 303 -21.22 -0.42 4.04
C ARG A 303 -22.28 -1.23 3.31
N ASP A 304 -22.27 -1.14 1.98
CA ASP A 304 -23.24 -1.73 1.08
C ASP A 304 -22.56 -2.62 0.04
N THR A 305 -23.34 -3.39 -0.72
CA THR A 305 -22.83 -4.10 -1.90
C THR A 305 -22.25 -3.11 -2.92
N LEU A 306 -21.12 -3.46 -3.55
CA LEU A 306 -20.50 -2.59 -4.56
C LEU A 306 -21.50 -2.27 -5.69
N PRO A 307 -21.54 -1.02 -6.17
CA PRO A 307 -22.26 -0.70 -7.40
C PRO A 307 -21.71 -1.56 -8.55
N GLN A 308 -22.61 -2.23 -9.27
CA GLN A 308 -22.28 -3.00 -10.48
C GLN A 308 -21.81 -2.08 -11.62
#